data_AF-A4YA44-F1
#
_entry.id   AF-A4YA44-F1
#
_cell.length_a   1.000
_cell.length_b   1.000
_cell.length_c   1.000
_cell.angle_alpha   90.00
_cell.angle_beta   90.00
_cell.angle_gamma   90.00
#
_symmetry.space_group_name_H-M   'P 1'
#
loop_
_entity.id
_entity.type
_entity.pdbx_description
1 polymer ?
#
loop_
_entity_poly.entity_id
_entity_poly.type
_entity_poly.pdbx_seq_one_letter_code
_entity_poly.pdbx_strand_id
1 'polypeptide(L)'
;MKISELQKERGIELPSDYLEFVAGIDAGEDYCFNKFPDEYPDFEGRCWAFFDEELLCENIEMSGVGNAPAHRQLELYLKCYREFSNSEFVHSSEGKLPINRVANGFVVAEENGDLLYLDPEDNFSVWIFHHDGSDVKKVSNSMSEWLARTTTA
;
A
#
# COMPACT_ATOMS: atom_id res chain seq x y z
N MET A 1 -15.58 -5.09 14.46
CA MET A 1 -15.08 -5.04 13.07
C MET A 1 -13.77 -4.27 13.15
N LYS A 2 -12.65 -4.97 12.95
CA LYS A 2 -11.30 -4.45 13.25
C LYS A 2 -11.04 -3.20 12.41
N ILE A 3 -11.51 -3.15 11.16
CA ILE A 3 -11.32 -1.99 10.28
C ILE A 3 -11.97 -0.69 10.78
N SER A 4 -13.09 -0.78 11.50
CA SER A 4 -13.74 0.40 12.10
C SER A 4 -12.95 0.96 13.29
N GLU A 5 -12.19 0.11 13.97
CA GLU A 5 -11.28 0.51 15.04
C GLU A 5 -10.02 1.12 14.45
N LEU A 6 -9.48 0.53 13.37
CA LEU A 6 -8.33 1.08 12.62
C LEU A 6 -8.61 2.50 12.11
N GLN A 7 -9.78 2.74 11.51
CA GLN A 7 -10.19 4.07 11.05
C GLN A 7 -10.20 5.09 12.20
N LYS A 8 -10.75 4.72 13.37
CA LYS A 8 -10.76 5.58 14.56
C LYS A 8 -9.35 5.84 15.10
N GLU A 9 -8.52 4.80 15.18
CA GLU A 9 -7.14 4.89 15.66
C GLU A 9 -6.31 5.81 14.77
N ARG A 10 -6.49 5.69 13.45
CA ARG A 10 -5.78 6.48 12.45
C ARG A 10 -6.38 7.86 12.21
N GLY A 11 -7.61 8.11 12.67
CA GLY A 11 -8.33 9.35 12.38
C GLY A 11 -8.61 9.53 10.88
N ILE A 12 -8.85 8.43 10.17
CA ILE A 12 -9.15 8.41 8.72
C ILE A 12 -10.52 7.79 8.48
N GLU A 13 -11.13 8.14 7.35
CA GLU A 13 -12.31 7.47 6.81
C GLU A 13 -11.91 6.78 5.51
N LEU A 14 -11.87 5.45 5.53
CA LEU A 14 -11.48 4.67 4.36
C LEU A 14 -12.60 4.71 3.31
N PRO A 15 -12.26 4.71 2.01
CA PRO A 15 -13.24 4.71 0.94
C PRO A 15 -14.21 3.53 1.00
N SER A 16 -15.48 3.77 0.68
CA SER A 16 -16.52 2.73 0.71
C SER A 16 -16.22 1.58 -0.25
N ASP A 17 -15.59 1.84 -1.39
CA ASP A 17 -15.22 0.81 -2.35
C ASP A 17 -14.12 -0.13 -1.83
N TYR A 18 -13.14 0.40 -1.10
CA TYR A 18 -12.18 -0.44 -0.37
C TYR A 18 -12.86 -1.22 0.76
N LEU A 19 -13.77 -0.59 1.51
CA LEU A 19 -14.50 -1.26 2.60
C LEU A 19 -15.40 -2.41 2.10
N GLU A 20 -16.08 -2.22 0.97
CA GLU A 20 -16.87 -3.27 0.32
C GLU A 20 -15.98 -4.42 -0.18
N PHE A 21 -14.83 -4.08 -0.75
CA PHE A 21 -13.85 -5.06 -1.21
C PHE A 21 -13.28 -5.90 -0.06
N VAL A 22 -12.71 -5.26 0.97
CA VAL A 22 -12.05 -5.98 2.09
C VAL A 22 -13.03 -6.81 2.92
N ALA A 23 -14.31 -6.46 2.94
CA ALA A 23 -15.35 -7.26 3.59
C ALA A 23 -15.68 -8.57 2.83
N GLY A 24 -15.26 -8.67 1.56
CA GLY A 24 -15.58 -9.79 0.67
C GLY A 24 -14.40 -10.69 0.30
N ILE A 25 -13.19 -10.40 0.79
CA ILE A 25 -11.99 -11.21 0.51
C ILE A 25 -11.65 -12.10 1.70
N ASP A 26 -11.09 -13.28 1.41
CA ASP A 26 -10.37 -14.08 2.38
C ASP A 26 -8.88 -13.68 2.40
N ALA A 27 -8.20 -13.83 3.54
CA ALA A 27 -6.77 -13.51 3.67
C ALA A 27 -5.91 -14.24 2.63
N GLY A 28 -5.01 -13.50 1.96
CA GLY A 28 -4.03 -14.07 1.04
C GLY A 28 -4.58 -14.38 -0.35
N GLU A 29 -5.74 -13.83 -0.72
CA GLU A 29 -6.17 -13.81 -2.12
C GLU A 29 -5.26 -12.91 -2.96
N ASP A 30 -4.74 -13.50 -4.05
CA ASP A 30 -3.85 -12.84 -4.98
C ASP A 30 -4.64 -12.10 -6.07
N TYR A 31 -4.53 -10.77 -6.07
CA TYR A 31 -5.12 -9.92 -7.09
C TYR A 31 -4.03 -9.45 -8.05
N CYS A 32 -4.04 -10.01 -9.27
CA CYS A 32 -3.05 -9.69 -10.28
C CYS A 32 -3.45 -8.42 -11.03
N PHE A 33 -2.72 -7.34 -10.75
CA PHE A 33 -2.84 -6.10 -11.51
C PHE A 33 -2.17 -6.30 -12.88
N ASN A 34 -2.82 -5.81 -13.93
CA ASN A 34 -2.31 -5.72 -15.31
C ASN A 34 -2.00 -7.06 -16.05
N LYS A 35 -2.63 -8.22 -15.83
CA LYS A 35 -2.09 -9.49 -16.34
C LYS A 35 -1.69 -9.64 -17.84
N PHE A 36 -2.22 -8.91 -18.83
CA PHE A 36 -1.55 -8.71 -20.15
C PHE A 36 -1.93 -7.37 -20.81
N PRO A 37 -1.06 -6.36 -20.69
CA PRO A 37 -1.15 -5.10 -21.41
C PRO A 37 -0.74 -5.37 -22.86
N ASP A 38 -1.66 -5.35 -23.82
CA ASP A 38 -1.47 -6.01 -25.13
C ASP A 38 -0.21 -5.73 -25.99
N GLU A 39 0.42 -4.58 -26.07
CA GLU A 39 0.32 -3.36 -25.33
C GLU A 39 1.72 -2.96 -24.96
N TYR A 40 2.31 -3.89 -24.23
CA TYR A 40 3.55 -3.66 -23.58
C TYR A 40 3.37 -2.57 -22.48
N PRO A 41 4.39 -2.39 -21.68
CA PRO A 41 5.03 -3.55 -21.07
C PRO A 41 5.76 -3.25 -19.79
N ASP A 42 5.94 -1.98 -19.48
CA ASP A 42 6.84 -1.52 -18.43
C ASP A 42 6.11 -1.55 -17.07
N PHE A 43 5.03 -2.33 -17.08
CA PHE A 43 4.51 -3.22 -16.06
C PHE A 43 5.07 -3.11 -14.67
N GLU A 44 4.12 -3.02 -13.74
CA GLU A 44 4.25 -3.70 -12.46
C GLU A 44 2.99 -4.49 -12.22
N GLY A 45 2.58 -5.24 -13.24
CA GLY A 45 1.63 -6.29 -12.98
C GLY A 45 2.29 -7.37 -12.15
N ARG A 46 1.64 -7.53 -11.03
CA ARG A 46 2.08 -8.20 -9.83
C ARG A 46 0.81 -8.75 -9.24
N CYS A 47 0.89 -9.95 -8.70
CA CYS A 47 -0.18 -10.48 -7.90
C CYS A 47 0.06 -9.96 -6.49
N TRP A 48 -0.90 -9.18 -6.01
CA TRP A 48 -0.83 -8.56 -4.70
C TRP A 48 -1.57 -9.43 -3.72
N ALA A 49 -0.89 -9.86 -2.66
CA ALA A 49 -1.51 -10.58 -1.57
C ALA A 49 -2.25 -9.57 -0.68
N PHE A 50 -3.57 -9.49 -0.82
CA PHE A 50 -4.35 -8.53 -0.06
C PHE A 50 -4.50 -8.94 1.40
N PHE A 51 -4.44 -7.94 2.26
CA PHE A 51 -4.68 -8.09 3.69
C PHE A 51 -6.17 -8.06 3.97
N ASP A 52 -6.67 -9.11 4.61
CA ASP A 52 -7.98 -9.10 5.24
C ASP A 52 -7.95 -8.31 6.56
N GLU A 53 -9.08 -8.22 7.26
CA GLU A 53 -9.16 -7.54 8.55
C GLU A 53 -8.19 -8.09 9.61
N GLU A 54 -7.81 -9.37 9.54
CA GLU A 54 -6.90 -9.99 10.50
C GLU A 54 -5.46 -9.57 10.22
N LEU A 55 -5.01 -9.76 8.98
CA LEU A 55 -3.67 -9.44 8.51
C LEU A 55 -3.36 -7.94 8.65
N LEU A 56 -4.34 -7.06 8.39
CA LEU A 56 -4.16 -5.61 8.59
C LEU A 56 -3.72 -5.26 10.02
N CYS A 57 -4.11 -6.07 11.01
CA CYS A 57 -3.79 -5.86 12.42
C CYS A 57 -2.55 -6.64 12.89
N GLU A 58 -2.01 -7.54 12.07
CA GLU A 58 -0.81 -8.31 12.43
C GLU A 58 0.42 -7.40 12.50
N ASN A 59 1.22 -7.58 13.55
CA ASN A 59 2.45 -6.82 13.72
C ASN A 59 3.56 -7.42 12.85
N ILE A 60 4.10 -6.60 11.97
CA ILE A 60 5.28 -6.88 11.17
C ILE A 60 6.51 -6.43 11.96
N GLU A 61 7.46 -7.33 12.15
CA GLU A 61 8.76 -7.02 12.75
C GLU A 61 9.82 -6.83 11.67
N MET A 62 10.53 -5.70 11.73
CA MET A 62 11.70 -5.42 10.90
C MET A 62 12.93 -5.35 11.80
N SER A 63 13.80 -6.36 11.67
CA SER A 63 14.97 -6.55 12.53
C SER A 63 15.87 -5.32 12.57
N GLY A 64 16.16 -4.83 13.78
CA GLY A 64 16.97 -3.63 14.00
C GLY A 64 16.23 -2.30 13.82
N VAL A 65 14.95 -2.32 13.39
CA VAL A 65 14.18 -1.13 13.03
C VAL A 65 13.00 -0.93 13.98
N GLY A 66 12.20 -1.98 14.19
CA GLY A 66 11.04 -1.94 15.06
C GLY A 66 9.92 -2.89 14.62
N ASN A 67 8.72 -2.65 15.12
CA ASN A 67 7.51 -3.33 14.71
C ASN A 67 6.38 -2.32 14.48
N ALA A 68 5.47 -2.64 13.57
CA ALA A 68 4.27 -1.89 13.28
C ALA A 68 3.20 -2.85 12.75
N PRO A 69 1.89 -2.57 12.94
CA PRO A 69 0.85 -3.34 12.30
C PRO A 69 0.94 -3.21 10.77
N ALA A 70 0.52 -4.23 10.02
CA ALA A 70 0.71 -4.31 8.57
C ALA A 70 0.20 -3.06 7.83
N HIS A 71 -0.96 -2.52 8.23
CA HIS A 71 -1.53 -1.30 7.65
C HIS A 71 -0.69 -0.02 7.84
N ARG A 72 0.37 -0.08 8.67
CA ARG A 72 1.38 0.99 8.93
C ARG A 72 2.80 0.57 8.53
N GLN A 73 2.99 -0.53 7.82
CA GLN A 73 4.31 -1.09 7.53
C GLN A 73 5.27 -0.10 6.83
N LEU A 74 4.74 0.89 6.10
CA LEU A 74 5.51 2.00 5.51
C LEU A 74 6.34 2.78 6.53
N GLU A 75 5.87 2.92 7.78
CA GLU A 75 6.59 3.59 8.86
C GLU A 75 7.97 2.93 9.12
N LEU A 76 8.06 1.60 9.00
CA LEU A 76 9.30 0.85 9.22
C LEU A 76 10.30 1.09 8.08
N TYR A 77 9.87 0.92 6.84
CA TYR A 77 10.74 1.14 5.67
C TYR A 77 11.25 2.58 5.61
N LEU A 78 10.38 3.55 5.87
CA LEU A 78 10.75 4.96 5.82
C LEU A 78 11.62 5.39 6.99
N LYS A 79 11.52 4.73 8.15
CA LYS A 79 12.48 4.92 9.25
C LYS A 79 13.89 4.52 8.79
N CYS A 80 14.05 3.35 8.15
CA CYS A 80 15.32 2.95 7.55
C CYS A 80 15.81 3.98 6.52
N TYR A 81 14.94 4.38 5.59
CA TYR A 81 15.30 5.31 4.53
C TYR A 81 15.82 6.65 5.08
N ARG A 82 15.19 7.19 6.14
CA ARG A 82 15.64 8.43 6.79
C ARG A 82 17.01 8.31 7.44
N GLU A 83 17.33 7.14 8.01
CA GLU A 83 18.63 6.90 8.64
C GLU A 83 19.79 6.94 7.63
N PHE A 84 19.55 6.57 6.36
CA PHE A 84 20.61 6.46 5.35
C PHE A 84 20.61 7.55 4.26
N SER A 85 19.48 8.19 3.97
CA SER A 85 19.35 9.09 2.80
C SER A 85 19.63 10.57 3.08
N ASN A 86 19.64 11.01 4.36
CA ASN A 86 19.60 12.43 4.76
C ASN A 86 18.50 13.24 4.01
N SER A 87 17.49 12.57 3.45
CA SER A 87 16.38 13.17 2.69
C SER A 87 15.12 13.15 3.53
N GLU A 88 14.32 14.21 3.40
CA GLU A 88 12.96 14.28 3.97
C GLU A 88 11.88 13.94 2.92
N PHE A 89 12.30 13.48 1.75
CA PHE A 89 11.43 13.19 0.61
C PHE A 89 11.77 11.84 -0.02
N VAL A 90 10.75 11.15 -0.51
CA VAL A 90 10.88 10.02 -1.44
C VAL A 90 10.63 10.47 -2.88
N HIS A 91 11.16 9.71 -3.83
CA HIS A 91 10.99 9.97 -5.25
C HIS A 91 9.70 9.34 -5.78
N SER A 92 9.08 10.02 -6.74
CA SER A 92 7.93 9.56 -7.49
C SER A 92 8.02 10.00 -8.95
N SER A 93 7.32 9.30 -9.84
CA SER A 93 7.08 9.75 -11.21
C SER A 93 6.38 11.13 -11.27
N GLU A 94 5.61 11.48 -10.24
CA GLU A 94 4.90 12.76 -10.15
C GLU A 94 5.71 13.86 -9.42
N GLY A 95 6.92 13.55 -8.92
CA GLY A 95 7.78 14.50 -8.23
C GLY A 95 8.35 13.96 -6.92
N LYS A 96 8.56 14.84 -5.93
CA LYS A 96 9.05 14.46 -4.60
C LYS A 96 7.91 14.50 -3.60
N LEU A 97 7.75 13.45 -2.80
CA LEU A 97 6.74 13.37 -1.76
C LEU A 97 7.38 13.40 -0.37
N PRO A 98 6.83 14.18 0.59
CA PRO A 98 7.34 14.17 1.96
C PRO A 98 7.26 12.77 2.56
N ILE A 99 8.30 12.34 3.28
CA ILE A 99 8.33 11.03 3.92
C ILE A 99 7.14 10.84 4.86
N ASN A 100 6.75 11.88 5.60
CA ASN A 100 5.63 11.79 6.54
C ASN A 100 4.29 11.49 5.83
N ARG A 101 4.09 11.98 4.60
CA ARG A 101 2.89 11.67 3.81
C ARG A 101 2.87 10.19 3.44
N VAL A 102 3.99 9.69 2.92
CA VAL A 102 4.10 8.28 2.52
C VAL A 102 4.01 7.34 3.73
N ALA A 103 4.61 7.71 4.86
CA ALA A 103 4.49 6.95 6.11
C ALA A 103 3.03 6.89 6.61
N ASN A 104 2.22 7.90 6.28
CA ASN A 104 0.80 7.92 6.57
C ASN A 104 -0.05 7.17 5.51
N GLY A 105 0.55 6.50 4.53
CA GLY A 105 -0.17 5.57 3.65
C GLY A 105 -0.89 4.47 4.44
N PHE A 106 -2.02 3.99 3.93
CA PHE A 106 -2.72 2.83 4.48
C PHE A 106 -2.40 1.61 3.63
N VAL A 107 -1.54 0.73 4.12
CA VAL A 107 -1.11 -0.47 3.37
C VAL A 107 -2.25 -1.47 3.30
N VAL A 108 -2.51 -1.99 2.11
CA VAL A 108 -3.63 -2.90 1.83
C VAL A 108 -3.20 -4.24 1.24
N ALA A 109 -1.99 -4.31 0.68
CA ALA A 109 -1.42 -5.54 0.15
C ALA A 109 0.11 -5.46 0.10
N GLU A 110 0.74 -6.62 -0.01
CA GLU A 110 2.20 -6.76 -0.14
C GLU A 110 2.54 -7.73 -1.26
N GLU A 111 3.71 -7.53 -1.87
CA GLU A 111 4.30 -8.46 -2.83
C GLU A 111 5.82 -8.32 -2.83
N ASN A 112 6.52 -9.36 -2.37
CA ASN A 112 7.98 -9.44 -2.32
C ASN A 112 8.67 -8.20 -1.71
N GLY A 113 8.09 -7.65 -0.65
CA GLY A 113 8.57 -6.47 0.08
C GLY A 113 8.02 -5.13 -0.43
N ASP A 114 7.48 -5.08 -1.66
CA ASP A 114 6.79 -3.89 -2.14
C ASP A 114 5.40 -3.81 -1.53
N LEU A 115 4.92 -2.59 -1.31
CA LEU A 115 3.67 -2.33 -0.59
C LEU A 115 2.68 -1.60 -1.48
N LEU A 116 1.46 -2.13 -1.58
CA LEU A 116 0.32 -1.42 -2.16
C LEU A 116 -0.39 -0.66 -1.04
N TYR A 117 -0.62 0.62 -1.23
CA TYR A 117 -1.24 1.45 -0.21
C TYR A 117 -2.19 2.50 -0.78
N LEU A 118 -3.11 2.95 0.07
CA LEU A 118 -4.00 4.08 -0.18
C LEU A 118 -3.39 5.34 0.45
N ASP A 119 -3.33 6.44 -0.31
CA ASP A 119 -2.79 7.72 0.18
C ASP A 119 -3.91 8.64 0.72
N PRO A 120 -4.03 8.84 2.04
CA PRO A 120 -5.08 9.70 2.61
C PRO A 120 -4.98 11.18 2.18
N GLU A 121 -3.79 11.65 1.78
CA GLU A 121 -3.58 13.03 1.34
C GLU A 121 -3.90 13.24 -0.15
N ASP A 122 -4.11 12.16 -0.91
CA ASP A 122 -4.53 12.19 -2.32
C ASP A 122 -5.80 11.38 -2.54
N ASN A 123 -6.82 11.70 -1.73
CA ASN A 123 -8.17 11.14 -1.78
C ASN A 123 -8.20 9.60 -1.82
N PHE A 124 -7.28 8.94 -1.11
CA PHE A 124 -7.12 7.48 -1.10
C PHE A 124 -6.92 6.86 -2.50
N SER A 125 -6.21 7.58 -3.37
CA SER A 125 -5.63 6.97 -4.57
C SER A 125 -4.69 5.83 -4.22
N VAL A 126 -4.46 4.93 -5.17
CA VAL A 126 -3.68 3.70 -4.98
C VAL A 126 -2.26 3.90 -5.48
N TRP A 127 -1.30 3.55 -4.63
CA TRP A 127 0.13 3.72 -4.85
C TRP A 127 0.90 2.45 -4.53
N ILE A 128 2.04 2.28 -5.19
CA ILE A 128 3.05 1.29 -4.84
C ILE A 128 4.22 2.00 -4.17
N PHE A 129 4.75 1.38 -3.11
CA PHE A 129 6.06 1.69 -2.54
C PHE A 129 7.05 0.60 -2.93
N HIS A 130 8.13 1.00 -3.61
CA HIS A 130 9.21 0.12 -4.03
C HIS A 130 10.29 0.08 -2.96
N HIS A 131 10.43 -1.04 -2.27
CA HIS A 131 11.30 -1.12 -1.10
C HIS A 131 12.79 -0.98 -1.44
N ASP A 132 13.21 -1.51 -2.59
CA ASP A 132 14.61 -1.48 -3.05
C ASP A 132 15.11 -0.06 -3.32
N GLY A 133 14.27 0.79 -3.92
CA GLY A 133 14.59 2.17 -4.29
C GLY A 133 14.10 3.22 -3.30
N SER A 134 13.18 2.84 -2.40
CA SER A 134 12.40 3.77 -1.57
C SER A 134 11.71 4.86 -2.39
N ASP A 135 11.22 4.49 -3.56
CA ASP A 135 10.41 5.32 -4.45
C ASP A 135 8.96 4.87 -4.48
N VAL A 136 8.07 5.76 -4.93
CA VAL A 136 6.62 5.53 -4.93
C VAL A 136 5.98 5.91 -6.25
N LYS A 137 4.98 5.13 -6.65
CA LYS A 137 4.30 5.30 -7.93
C LYS A 137 2.80 5.21 -7.75
N LYS A 138 2.08 6.24 -8.22
CA LYS A 138 0.63 6.20 -8.32
C LYS A 138 0.23 5.25 -9.44
N VAL A 139 -0.70 4.34 -9.15
CA VAL A 139 -1.17 3.32 -10.10
C VAL A 139 -2.66 3.41 -10.42
N SER A 140 -3.44 4.05 -9.55
CA SER A 140 -4.88 4.26 -9.74
C SER A 140 -5.40 5.45 -8.95
N ASN A 141 -6.50 6.07 -9.36
CA ASN A 141 -7.14 7.14 -8.57
C ASN A 141 -8.09 6.61 -7.49
N SER A 142 -8.47 5.33 -7.55
CA SER A 142 -9.35 4.69 -6.57
C SER A 142 -9.14 3.18 -6.53
N MET A 143 -9.65 2.53 -5.48
CA MET A 143 -9.63 1.07 -5.37
C MET A 143 -10.50 0.42 -6.44
N SER A 144 -11.69 0.95 -6.71
CA SER A 144 -12.57 0.48 -7.79
C SER A 144 -11.89 0.51 -9.17
N GLU A 145 -11.21 1.61 -9.50
CA GLU A 145 -10.49 1.75 -10.77
C GLU A 145 -9.28 0.81 -10.84
N TRP A 146 -8.67 0.49 -9.70
CA TRP A 146 -7.58 -0.48 -9.61
C TRP A 146 -8.11 -1.90 -9.84
N LEU A 147 -9.16 -2.29 -9.10
CA LEU A 147 -9.83 -3.60 -9.21
C LEU A 147 -10.38 -3.88 -10.61
N ALA A 148 -10.95 -2.87 -11.29
CA ALA A 148 -11.46 -3.00 -12.65
C ALA A 148 -10.37 -3.39 -13.68
N ARG A 149 -9.09 -3.24 -13.33
CA ARG A 149 -7.92 -3.60 -14.15
C ARG A 149 -7.20 -4.85 -13.64
N THR A 150 -7.80 -5.56 -12.68
CA THR A 150 -7.22 -6.76 -12.07
C THR A 150 -7.88 -8.03 -12.56
N THR A 151 -7.17 -9.13 -12.39
CA THR A 151 -7.71 -10.49 -12.53
C THR A 151 -7.39 -11.25 -11.25
N THR A 152 -8.38 -11.94 -10.70
CA THR A 152 -8.18 -12.90 -9.60
C THR A 152 -7.36 -14.08 -10.12
N ALA A 153 -6.31 -14.46 -9.38
CA ALA A 153 -5.41 -15.56 -9.75
C ALA A 153 -6.07 -16.95 -9.63
#